data_AF-A0A9D6GMU2-F1
#
_entry.id   AF-A0A9D6GMU2-F1
#
_cell.length_a   1.000
_cell.length_b   1.000
_cell.length_c   1.000
_cell.angle_alpha   90.00
_cell.angle_beta   90.00
_cell.angle_gamma   90.00
#
_symmetry.space_group_name_H-M   'P 1'
#
loop_
_entity.id
_entity.type
_entity.pdbx_description
1 polymer ?
#
loop_
_entity_poly.entity_id
_entity_poly.type
_entity_poly.pdbx_seq_one_letter_code
_entity_poly.pdbx_strand_id
1 'polypeptide(L)' 'MLTDELTGEPLSHWKYRLTCGDKTVEGITDDSGHTKKIAAKEKSYVKIELLGVEAQA' A
#
# COMPACT_ATOMS: atom_id res chain seq x y z
N MET A 1 -3.05 -7.04 -2.58
CA MET A 1 -2.95 -7.26 -1.12
C MET A 1 -1.49 -7.17 -0.79
N LEU A 2 -1.15 -6.42 0.26
CA LEU A 2 0.20 -6.35 0.80
C LEU A 2 0.29 -7.37 1.93
N THR A 3 1.21 -8.30 1.80
CA THR A 3 1.42 -9.41 2.72
C THR A 3 2.89 -9.43 3.07
N ASP A 4 3.19 -9.69 4.34
CA ASP A 4 4.54 -9.91 4.80
C ASP A 4 5.02 -11.27 4.29
N GLU A 5 6.12 -11.30 3.53
CA GLU A 5 6.63 -12.55 2.95
C GLU A 5 7.28 -13.48 3.98
N LEU A 6 7.66 -12.97 5.16
CA LEU A 6 8.32 -13.75 6.21
C LEU A 6 7.30 -14.48 7.08
N THR A 7 6.22 -13.79 7.45
CA THR A 7 5.17 -14.30 8.36
C THR A 7 3.96 -14.82 7.59
N GLY A 8 3.77 -14.38 6.34
CA GLY A 8 2.56 -14.64 5.56
C GLY A 8 1.35 -13.82 6.01
N GLU A 9 1.52 -12.90 6.96
CA GLU A 9 0.44 -12.10 7.52
C GLU A 9 0.13 -10.88 6.64
N PRO A 10 -1.14 -10.46 6.54
CA PRO A 10 -1.49 -9.24 5.83
C PRO A 10 -0.86 -8.02 6.55
N LEU A 11 -0.24 -7.13 5.78
CA LEU A 11 0.33 -5.89 6.30
C LEU A 11 -0.79 -4.90 6.58
N SER A 12 -1.52 -5.07 7.68
CA SER A 12 -2.62 -4.22 8.12
C SER A 12 -2.13 -3.00 8.90
N HIS A 13 -2.75 -1.84 8.69
CA HIS A 13 -2.37 -0.56 9.32
C HIS A 13 -0.97 -0.06 8.91
N TRP A 14 -0.50 -0.45 7.72
CA TRP A 14 0.76 0.01 7.16
C TRP A 14 0.57 1.22 6.25
N LYS A 15 1.39 2.25 6.47
CA LYS A 15 1.45 3.39 5.55
C LYS A 15 2.10 2.95 4.25
N TYR A 16 1.44 3.31 3.16
CA TYR A 16 1.91 3.06 1.82
C TYR A 16 1.77 4.31 0.96
N ARG A 17 2.56 4.35 -0.11
CA ARG A 17 2.51 5.34 -1.17
C ARG A 17 2.38 4.65 -2.51
N LEU A 18 1.29 4.93 -3.21
CA LEU A 18 1.06 4.51 -4.59
C LEU A 18 1.45 5.66 -5.51
N THR A 19 2.36 5.41 -6.43
CA THR A 19 2.72 6.37 -7.48
C THR A 19 2.23 5.80 -8.81
N CYS A 20 1.35 6.52 -9.48
CA CYS A 20 0.78 6.16 -10.79
C CYS A 20 1.01 7.30 -11.78
N GLY A 21 2.12 7.26 -12.51
CA GLY A 21 2.58 8.38 -13.33
C GLY A 21 2.83 9.62 -12.46
N ASP A 22 2.23 10.76 -12.82
CA ASP A 22 2.32 12.02 -12.06
C ASP A 22 1.42 12.08 -10.81
N LYS A 23 0.62 11.04 -10.56
CA LYS A 23 -0.27 11.00 -9.39
C LYS A 23 0.35 10.17 -8.28
N THR A 24 0.39 10.75 -7.09
CA THR A 24 0.82 10.06 -5.88
C THR A 24 -0.37 9.98 -4.92
N VAL A 25 -0.61 8.80 -4.37
CA VAL A 25 -1.68 8.52 -3.42
C VAL A 25 -1.08 7.85 -2.20
N GLU A 26 -1.12 8.52 -1.08
CA GLU A 26 -0.71 7.98 0.20
C GLU A 26 -1.93 7.46 0.96
N GLY A 27 -1.74 6.40 1.74
CA GLY A 27 -2.80 5.81 2.52
C GLY A 27 -2.28 4.79 3.52
N ILE A 28 -3.21 4.21 4.25
CA ILE A 28 -2.97 3.16 5.22
C ILE A 28 -3.72 1.93 4.75
N THR A 29 -3.09 0.76 4.81
CA THR A 29 -3.75 -0.48 4.48
C THR A 29 -4.81 -0.84 5.51
N ASP A 30 -5.94 -1.36 5.04
CA ASP A 30 -7.00 -1.88 5.90
C ASP A 30 -6.55 -3.12 6.69
N ASP A 31 -7.42 -3.59 7.59
CA ASP A 31 -7.21 -4.77 8.46
C ASP A 31 -6.81 -6.05 7.72
N SER A 32 -7.12 -6.12 6.42
CA SER A 32 -6.74 -7.26 5.54
C SER A 32 -5.57 -6.95 4.58
N GLY A 33 -4.78 -5.89 4.81
CA GLY A 33 -3.63 -5.56 3.97
C GLY A 33 -4.01 -5.01 2.58
N HIS A 34 -5.21 -4.45 2.43
CA HIS A 34 -5.67 -3.88 1.17
C HIS A 34 -5.31 -2.39 1.06
N THR A 35 -4.77 -2.00 -0.09
CA THR A 35 -4.57 -0.59 -0.43
C THR A 35 -5.85 0.00 -1.03
N LYS A 36 -5.98 1.32 -0.96
CA LYS A 36 -7.06 2.06 -1.60
C LYS A 36 -7.06 1.82 -3.11
N LYS A 37 -8.24 1.58 -3.66
CA LYS A 37 -8.44 1.41 -5.11
C LYS A 37 -8.14 2.74 -5.81
N ILE A 38 -7.19 2.71 -6.73
CA ILE A 38 -6.87 3.86 -7.60
C ILE A 38 -7.18 3.51 -9.05
N ALA A 39 -7.66 4.51 -9.80
CA ALA A 39 -7.83 4.39 -11.23
C ALA A 39 -6.47 4.61 -11.92
N ALA A 40 -5.88 3.53 -12.41
CA ALA A 40 -4.68 3.55 -13.23
C ALA A 40 -5.03 3.09 -14.65
N LYS A 41 -4.44 3.71 -15.68
CA LYS A 41 -4.61 3.27 -17.07
C LYS A 41 -4.11 1.83 -17.27
N GLU A 42 -3.00 1.50 -16.63
CA GLU A 42 -2.37 0.19 -16.66
C GLU A 42 -1.76 -0.15 -15.30
N LYS A 43 -1.80 -1.42 -14.91
CA LYS A 43 -1.26 -1.88 -13.61
C LYS A 43 0.24 -1.66 -13.49
N SER A 44 0.98 -1.76 -14.60
CA SER A 44 2.44 -1.60 -14.66
C SER A 44 2.91 -0.17 -14.33
N TYR A 45 2.02 0.83 -14.40
CA TYR A 45 2.34 2.21 -14.05
C TYR A 45 2.23 2.49 -12.55
N VAL A 46 1.70 1.54 -11.76
CA VAL A 46 1.52 1.71 -10.33
C VAL A 46 2.74 1.17 -9.61
N LYS A 47 3.52 2.06 -9.01
CA LYS A 47 4.56 1.72 -8.05
C LYS A 47 3.98 1.80 -6.65
N ILE A 48 4.24 0.80 -5.82
CA ILE A 48 3.85 0.78 -4.41
C ILE A 48 5.13 0.89 -3.57
N GLU A 49 5.15 1.81 -2.63
CA GLU A 49 6.21 1.99 -1.65
C GLU A 49 5.62 1.88 -0.24
N LEU A 50 6.12 0.94 0.55
CA LEU A 50 5.77 0.82 1.96
C LEU A 50 6.58 1.84 2.75
N LEU A 51 5.90 2.69 3.51
CA LEU A 51 6.51 3.73 4.35
C LEU A 51 6.70 3.25 5.80
N GLY A 52 6.18 2.07 6.13
CA GLY A 52 6.26 1.46 7.46
C GLY A 52 4.92 1.47 8.19
N VAL A 53 4.90 0.84 9.36
CA VAL A 53 3.75 0.89 10.27
C VAL A 53 3.66 2.29 10.86
N GLU A 54 2.45 2.83 10.95
CA GLU A 54 2.23 3.97 11.82
C GLU A 54 2.50 3.50 13.25
N ALA A 55 3.69 3.81 13.78
CA ALA A 55 3.99 3.53 15.18
C ALA A 55 2.94 4.29 15.99
N GLN A 56 1.97 3.55 16.54
CA GLN A 56 1.05 4.09 17.54
C GLN A 56 1.92 4.64 18.68
N ALA A 57 1.99 5.96 18.76
CA ALA A 57 2.55 6.70 19.88
C ALA A 57 1.53 6.74 21.02
#